data_AF-A0AA44KS22-F1
#
_entry.id   AF-A0AA44KS22-F1
#
_cell.length_a   1.000
_cell.length_b   1.000
_cell.length_c   1.000
_cell.angle_alpha   90.00
_cell.angle_beta   90.00
_cell.angle_gamma   90.00
#
_symmetry.space_group_name_H-M   'P 1'
#
loop_
_entity.id
_entity.type
_entity.pdbx_description
1 polymer ?
#
loop_
_entity_poly.entity_id
_entity_poly.type
_entity_poly.pdbx_seq_one_letter_code
_entity_poly.pdbx_strand_id
1 'polypeptide(L)'
;MHITHIVNDWYKFGELKLVESILQNDAKSYVSSIDYVGGNVVLMFTIRLFYRLISHDKTLGEAVREARLIDEKTCTFRVYKQYETHLFYIRMNTFHI
;
A
#
# COMPACT_ATOMS: atom_id res chain seq x y z
N MET A 1 5.98 -18.38 9.37
CA MET A 1 5.45 -17.08 9.84
C MET A 1 4.84 -16.40 8.63
N HIS A 2 3.52 -16.27 8.53
CA HIS A 2 2.90 -15.53 7.42
C HIS A 2 2.93 -14.04 7.78
N ILE A 3 3.66 -13.23 7.01
CA ILE A 3 3.62 -11.77 7.19
C ILE A 3 2.23 -11.32 6.76
N THR A 4 1.52 -10.61 7.63
CA THR A 4 0.12 -10.22 7.35
C THR A 4 0.08 -8.93 6.54
N HIS A 5 0.90 -7.94 6.92
CA HIS A 5 0.95 -6.64 6.29
C HIS A 5 2.41 -6.19 6.15
N ILE A 6 2.79 -5.69 4.98
CA ILE A 6 4.08 -5.02 4.76
C ILE A 6 3.78 -3.55 4.44
N VAL A 7 4.52 -2.64 5.07
CA VAL A 7 4.50 -1.20 4.79
C VAL A 7 5.89 -0.81 4.31
N ASN A 8 5.96 -0.23 3.13
CA ASN A 8 7.20 0.20 2.50
C ASN A 8 7.06 1.65 2.02
N ASP A 9 8.10 2.44 2.22
CA ASP A 9 8.18 3.85 1.87
C ASP A 9 9.24 4.15 0.81
N TRP A 10 9.94 3.12 0.34
CA TRP A 10 11.06 3.28 -0.58
C TRP A 10 10.58 3.62 -2.01
N TYR A 11 11.21 4.63 -2.61
CA TYR A 11 10.95 5.05 -3.98
C TYR A 11 11.35 3.96 -5.00
N LYS A 12 10.39 3.47 -5.80
CA LYS A 12 10.40 2.31 -6.73
C LYS A 12 9.76 1.03 -6.20
N PHE A 13 9.42 0.95 -4.92
CA PHE A 13 8.77 -0.24 -4.38
C PHE A 13 7.24 -0.29 -4.60
N GLY A 14 6.69 0.73 -5.27
CA GLY A 14 5.31 0.74 -5.78
C GLY A 14 5.14 0.18 -7.20
N GLU A 15 6.20 -0.34 -7.81
CA GLU A 15 6.11 -1.00 -9.13
C GLU A 15 5.24 -2.26 -9.05
N LEU A 16 4.26 -2.37 -9.96
CA LEU A 16 3.23 -3.42 -9.93
C LEU A 16 3.83 -4.83 -9.88
N LYS A 17 4.89 -5.11 -10.64
CA LYS A 17 5.54 -6.43 -10.66
C LYS A 17 6.10 -6.85 -9.29
N LEU A 18 6.59 -5.89 -8.52
CA LEU A 18 7.13 -6.14 -7.18
C LEU A 18 6.01 -6.27 -6.15
N VAL A 19 4.95 -5.45 -6.29
CA VAL A 19 3.74 -5.59 -5.47
C VAL A 19 3.14 -6.98 -5.67
N GLU A 20 3.04 -7.44 -6.91
CA GLU A 20 2.53 -8.77 -7.26
C GLU A 20 3.38 -9.89 -6.64
N SER A 21 4.71 -9.82 -6.75
CA SER A 21 5.58 -10.86 -6.18
C SER A 21 5.48 -10.94 -4.66
N ILE A 22 5.40 -9.79 -3.98
CA ILE A 22 5.22 -9.69 -2.52
C ILE A 22 3.86 -10.25 -2.09
N LEU A 23 2.79 -9.91 -2.81
CA LEU A 23 1.44 -10.40 -2.49
C LEU A 23 1.26 -11.90 -2.77
N GLN A 24 2.00 -12.46 -3.72
CA GLN A 24 1.96 -13.89 -4.04
C GLN A 24 2.70 -14.74 -3.01
N ASN A 25 3.85 -14.28 -2.52
CA ASN A 25 4.76 -15.12 -1.73
C ASN A 25 4.81 -14.75 -0.25
N ASP A 26 4.68 -13.46 0.08
CA ASP A 26 5.16 -12.95 1.36
C ASP A 26 4.08 -12.33 2.25
N ALA A 27 3.08 -11.62 1.67
CA ALA A 27 2.11 -10.86 2.46
C ALA A 27 0.66 -10.86 1.95
N LYS A 28 -0.31 -10.79 2.89
CA LYS A 28 -1.74 -10.62 2.55
C LYS A 28 -2.06 -9.23 2.02
N SER A 29 -1.32 -8.22 2.47
CA SER A 29 -1.41 -6.87 1.93
C SER A 29 -0.09 -6.12 1.99
N TYR A 30 0.05 -5.16 1.08
CA TYR A 30 1.23 -4.35 0.90
C TYR A 30 0.84 -2.87 0.83
N VAL A 31 1.55 -2.00 1.55
CA VAL A 31 1.37 -0.55 1.50
C VAL A 31 2.62 0.07 0.92
N SER A 32 2.47 0.85 -0.15
CA SER A 32 3.58 1.57 -0.76
C SER A 32 3.12 2.87 -1.41
N SER A 33 4.03 3.84 -1.48
CA SER A 33 3.87 5.01 -2.35
C SER A 33 4.12 4.63 -3.81
N ILE A 34 3.34 5.21 -4.72
CA ILE A 34 3.58 5.12 -6.17
C ILE A 34 4.51 6.21 -6.71
N ASP A 35 4.89 7.17 -5.88
CA ASP A 35 5.75 8.30 -6.25
C ASP A 35 6.76 8.62 -5.14
N TYR A 36 7.73 9.48 -5.42
CA TYR A 36 8.71 9.95 -4.45
C TYR A 36 8.04 10.82 -3.38
N VAL A 37 8.21 10.43 -2.12
CA VAL A 37 7.77 11.21 -0.96
C VAL A 37 9.00 11.56 -0.13
N GLY A 38 9.11 12.82 0.28
CA GLY A 38 10.23 13.28 1.11
C GLY A 38 10.26 12.53 2.45
N GLY A 39 11.45 12.19 2.94
CA GLY A 39 11.61 11.34 4.13
C GLY A 39 10.92 11.85 5.39
N ASN A 40 10.86 13.16 5.60
CA ASN A 40 10.09 13.76 6.71
C ASN A 40 8.58 13.51 6.58
N VAL A 41 8.04 13.65 5.37
CA VAL A 41 6.62 13.41 5.08
C VAL A 41 6.28 11.93 5.23
N VAL A 42 7.16 11.05 4.76
CA VAL A 42 7.07 9.60 4.98
C VAL A 42 7.04 9.26 6.48
N LEU A 43 7.96 9.82 7.27
CA LEU A 43 8.01 9.57 8.70
C LEU A 43 6.71 9.99 9.39
N MET A 44 6.16 11.16 9.05
CA MET A 44 4.88 11.63 9.58
C MET A 44 3.72 10.70 9.19
N PHE A 45 3.68 10.24 7.94
CA PHE A 45 2.70 9.25 7.49
C PHE A 45 2.79 7.96 8.31
N THR A 46 4.00 7.42 8.48
CA THR A 46 4.27 6.17 9.20
C THR A 46 3.85 6.26 10.67
N ILE A 47 4.21 7.35 11.37
CA ILE A 47 3.80 7.58 12.76
C ILE A 47 2.26 7.62 12.88
N ARG A 48 1.58 8.35 11.99
CA ARG A 48 0.12 8.46 12.02
C ARG A 48 -0.56 7.13 11.68
N LEU A 49 -0.02 6.39 10.72
CA LEU A 49 -0.50 5.05 10.35
C LEU A 49 -0.48 4.12 11.56
N PHE A 50 0.66 4.01 12.25
CA PHE A 50 0.79 3.17 13.44
C PHE A 50 -0.08 3.65 14.60
N TYR A 51 -0.17 4.96 14.81
CA TYR A 51 -1.09 5.51 15.82
C TYR A 51 -2.54 5.09 15.57
N ARG A 52 -3.00 5.10 14.31
CA ARG A 52 -4.35 4.65 13.95
C ARG A 52 -4.54 3.15 14.09
N LEU A 53 -3.56 2.35 13.69
CA LEU A 53 -3.62 0.88 13.84
C LEU A 53 -3.65 0.45 15.31
N ILE A 54 -2.77 1.02 16.13
CA ILE A 54 -2.57 0.58 17.52
C ILE A 54 -3.65 1.15 18.43
N SER A 55 -4.01 2.42 18.27
CA SER A 55 -4.82 3.13 19.28
C SER A 55 -6.32 3.15 18.97
N HIS A 56 -6.75 2.76 17.76
CA HIS A 56 -8.12 2.97 17.30
C HIS A 56 -8.79 1.72 16.68
N ASP A 57 -8.16 0.54 16.81
CA ASP A 57 -8.65 -0.74 16.25
C ASP A 57 -9.11 -0.61 14.77
N LYS A 58 -8.37 0.18 13.99
CA LYS A 58 -8.69 0.46 12.59
C LYS A 58 -8.15 -0.63 11.69
N THR A 59 -8.90 -0.93 10.63
CA THR A 59 -8.35 -1.75 9.55
C THR A 59 -7.20 -1.02 8.84
N LEU A 60 -6.27 -1.77 8.24
CA LEU A 60 -5.14 -1.17 7.51
C LEU A 60 -5.59 -0.18 6.42
N GLY A 61 -6.68 -0.48 5.72
CA GLY A 61 -7.22 0.41 4.68
C GLY A 61 -7.72 1.74 5.24
N GLU A 62 -8.43 1.71 6.37
CA GLU A 62 -8.90 2.92 7.06
C GLU A 62 -7.74 3.72 7.63
N ALA A 63 -6.79 3.05 8.28
CA ALA A 63 -5.62 3.69 8.85
C ALA A 63 -4.77 4.39 7.78
N VAL A 64 -4.56 3.76 6.61
CA VAL A 64 -3.89 4.39 5.47
C VAL A 64 -4.71 5.56 4.92
N ARG A 65 -6.03 5.39 4.72
CA ARG A 65 -6.89 6.48 4.23
C ARG A 65 -6.79 7.72 5.11
N GLU A 66 -6.78 7.55 6.44
CA GLU A 66 -6.65 8.66 7.38
C GLU A 66 -5.22 9.21 7.45
N ALA A 67 -4.20 8.37 7.36
CA ALA A 67 -2.81 8.79 7.38
C ALA A 67 -2.41 9.60 6.13
N ARG A 68 -3.06 9.37 4.99
CA ARG A 68 -2.89 10.14 3.74
C ARG A 68 -3.39 11.60 3.82
N LEU A 69 -4.11 11.96 4.88
CA LEU A 69 -4.67 13.32 5.05
C LEU A 69 -3.70 14.29 5.74
N ILE A 70 -2.39 14.00 5.78
CA ILE A 70 -1.39 14.90 6.37
C ILE A 70 -0.89 15.91 5.36
N ASP A 71 -0.58 15.44 4.16
CA ASP A 71 0.13 16.19 3.14
C ASP A 71 -0.25 15.65 1.76
N GLU A 72 -0.29 16.51 0.74
CA GLU A 72 -0.66 16.12 -0.62
C GLU A 72 0.23 14.99 -1.17
N LYS A 73 1.52 14.98 -0.83
CA LYS A 73 2.44 13.91 -1.26
C LYS A 73 2.13 12.60 -0.56
N THR A 74 1.50 12.59 0.61
CA THR A 74 1.06 11.33 1.23
C THR A 74 -0.11 10.70 0.49
N CYS A 75 -0.83 11.42 -0.37
CA CYS A 75 -1.91 10.85 -1.18
C CYS A 75 -1.42 9.77 -2.17
N THR A 76 -0.12 9.62 -2.40
CA THR A 76 0.46 8.60 -3.28
C THR A 76 0.53 7.21 -2.64
N PHE A 77 0.37 7.10 -1.32
CA PHE A 77 0.33 5.81 -0.64
C PHE A 77 -0.92 5.01 -1.04
N ARG A 78 -0.73 3.75 -1.38
CA ARG A 78 -1.79 2.79 -1.74
C ARG A 78 -1.69 1.54 -0.89
N VAL A 79 -2.83 0.89 -0.70
CA VAL A 79 -2.93 -0.44 -0.10
C VAL A 79 -3.27 -1.42 -1.21
N TYR A 80 -2.47 -2.47 -1.33
CA TYR A 80 -2.66 -3.57 -2.25
C TYR A 80 -2.99 -4.83 -1.45
N LYS A 81 -3.92 -5.66 -1.94
CA LYS A 81 -4.37 -6.87 -1.25
C LYS A 81 -4.31 -8.06 -2.21
N GLN A 82 -3.98 -9.24 -1.66
CA GLN A 82 -3.84 -10.48 -2.42
C GLN A 82 -5.11 -10.88 -3.21
N TYR A 83 -6.30 -10.47 -2.76
CA TYR A 83 -7.58 -10.80 -3.41
C TYR A 83 -8.02 -9.87 -4.55
N GLU A 84 -7.26 -8.80 -4.87
CA GLU A 84 -7.59 -7.87 -5.95
C GLU A 84 -6.75 -8.07 -7.23
N THR A 85 -5.71 -8.89 -7.17
CA THR A 85 -4.81 -9.14 -8.32
C THR A 85 -5.44 -9.97 -9.44
N HIS A 86 -6.52 -10.72 -9.17
CA HIS A 86 -7.23 -11.45 -10.22
C HIS A 86 -8.17 -10.55 -11.05
N LEU A 87 -8.74 -9.48 -10.48
CA LEU A 87 -9.68 -8.63 -11.22
C LEU A 87 -8.97 -7.69 -12.22
N PHE A 88 -7.74 -7.25 -11.91
CA PHE A 88 -6.98 -6.41 -12.83
C PHE A 88 -6.39 -7.21 -14.00
N TYR A 89 -5.95 -8.44 -13.77
CA TYR A 89 -5.43 -9.30 -14.84
C TYR A 89 -6.54 -9.79 -15.79
N ILE A 90 -7.77 -9.99 -15.30
CA ILE A 90 -8.93 -10.32 -16.14
C ILE A 90 -9.37 -9.10 -16.99
N ARG A 91 -9.14 -7.85 -16.54
CA ARG A 91 -9.54 -6.64 -17.28
C ARG A 91 -8.52 -6.15 -18.32
N MET A 92 -7.27 -6.61 -18.30
CA MET A 92 -6.27 -6.28 -19.34
C MET A 92 -6.26 -7.24 -20.54
N ASN A 93 -7.02 -8.35 -20.49
CA ASN A 93 -7.11 -9.32 -21.59
C ASN A 93 -8.42 -9.27 -22.39
N THR A 94 -9.18 -8.17 -22.34
CA THR A 94 -10.41 -8.04 -23.13
C THR A 94 -10.47 -6.72 -23.89
N PHE A 95 -9.63 -6.58 -24.91
CA PHE A 95 -10.02 -5.94 -26.17
C PHE A 95 -9.31 -6.62 -27.36
N HIS A 96 -10.18 -7.18 -28.21
CA HIS A 96 -10.01 -7.75 -29.56
C HIS A 96 -9.15 -6.85 -30.48
N ILE A 97 -8.44 -7.33 -31.51
CA ILE A 97 -8.78 -8.18 -32.67
C ILE A 97 -7.51 -8.87 -33.16
#